data_AF-A0A7J8LS96-F1
#
_entry.id   AF-A0A7J8LS96-F1
#
_cell.length_a   1.000
_cell.length_b   1.000
_cell.length_c   1.000
_cell.angle_alpha   90.00
_cell.angle_beta   90.00
_cell.angle_gamma   90.00
#
_symmetry.space_group_name_H-M   'P 1'
#
loop_
_entity.id
_entity.type
_entity.pdbx_description
1 polymer ?
#
loop_
_entity_poly.entity_id
_entity_poly.type
_entity_poly.pdbx_seq_one_letter_code
_entity_poly.pdbx_strand_id
1 'polypeptide(L)'
;MAETFDSAVVGVVASKVASVAVEKINQTRKLVDESPEPDLVSWSALISGYAQNGFARDAIWAFHEMHLLGLKCNEFTFPSVLKACAFTKDLELGRQVHGIVVVNGFESDEYVGNSLVVLYSKCGKFGDSRRLFEDIPERSV
;
A
#
# COMPACT_ATOMS: atom_id res chain seq x y z
N MET A 1 -3.90 -34.08 -19.07
CA MET A 1 -3.31 -33.25 -20.12
C MET A 1 -3.18 -31.86 -19.55
N ALA A 2 -2.09 -31.59 -18.82
CA ALA A 2 -1.85 -30.29 -18.21
C ALA A 2 -1.26 -29.39 -19.28
N GLU A 3 -1.99 -28.33 -19.63
CA GLU A 3 -1.49 -27.27 -20.50
C GLU A 3 -0.35 -26.57 -19.78
N THR A 4 0.87 -26.90 -20.17
CA THR A 4 2.05 -26.07 -19.90
C THR A 4 1.88 -24.79 -20.71
N PHE A 5 1.30 -23.75 -20.10
CA PHE A 5 1.38 -22.40 -20.66
C PHE A 5 2.87 -22.05 -20.80
N ASP A 6 3.25 -21.71 -22.03
CA ASP A 6 4.61 -21.29 -22.36
C ASP A 6 4.99 -20.07 -21.50
N SER A 7 6.10 -20.17 -20.78
CA SER A 7 6.65 -19.12 -19.90
C SER A 7 6.79 -17.79 -20.63
N ALA A 8 7.03 -17.82 -21.95
CA ALA A 8 7.11 -16.64 -22.79
C ALA A 8 5.77 -15.89 -22.91
N VAL A 9 4.65 -16.60 -23.05
CA VAL A 9 3.31 -15.97 -23.18
C VAL A 9 2.87 -15.34 -21.87
N VAL A 10 3.13 -16.02 -20.73
CA VAL A 10 2.89 -15.46 -19.39
C VAL A 10 3.75 -14.21 -19.17
N GLY A 11 5.01 -14.22 -19.60
CA GLY A 11 5.91 -13.06 -19.52
C GLY A 11 5.46 -11.88 -20.40
N VAL A 12 4.97 -12.12 -21.62
CA VAL A 12 4.46 -11.07 -22.52
C VAL A 12 3.16 -10.46 -21.99
N VAL A 13 2.24 -11.29 -21.49
CA VAL A 13 1.00 -10.79 -20.87
C VAL A 13 1.29 -10.00 -19.60
N ALA A 14 2.17 -10.48 -18.72
CA ALA A 14 2.60 -9.75 -17.53
C ALA A 14 3.28 -8.41 -17.87
N SER A 15 4.12 -8.39 -18.90
CA SER A 15 4.78 -7.18 -19.41
C SER A 15 3.78 -6.14 -19.95
N LYS A 16 2.76 -6.58 -20.70
CA LYS A 16 1.73 -5.67 -21.23
C LYS A 16 0.75 -5.18 -20.16
N VAL A 17 0.43 -6.02 -19.18
CA VAL A 17 -0.37 -5.62 -18.01
C VAL A 17 0.38 -4.58 -17.18
N ALA A 18 1.68 -4.77 -16.97
CA ALA A 18 2.53 -3.80 -16.30
C ALA A 18 2.59 -2.46 -17.07
N SER A 19 2.71 -2.47 -18.40
CA SER A 19 2.74 -1.23 -19.19
C SER A 19 1.44 -0.43 -19.10
N VAL A 20 0.28 -1.11 -19.13
CA VAL A 20 -1.04 -0.45 -18.98
C VAL A 20 -1.22 0.10 -17.56
N ALA A 21 -0.75 -0.62 -16.54
CA ALA A 21 -0.82 -0.15 -15.17
C ALA A 21 0.04 1.10 -14.95
N VAL A 22 1.26 1.14 -15.50
CA VAL A 22 2.14 2.32 -15.45
C VAL A 22 1.51 3.52 -16.14
N GLU A 23 0.89 3.33 -17.30
CA GLU A 23 0.23 4.43 -18.01
C GLU A 23 -0.93 5.02 -17.20
N LYS A 24 -1.76 4.16 -16.58
CA LYS A 24 -2.83 4.61 -15.68
C LYS A 24 -2.30 5.36 -14.47
N ILE A 25 -1.23 4.86 -13.83
CA ILE A 25 -0.59 5.54 -12.70
C ILE A 25 -0.11 6.93 -13.10
N ASN A 26 0.54 7.07 -14.26
CA ASN A 26 1.01 8.35 -14.76
C ASN A 26 -0.14 9.32 -15.07
N GLN A 27 -1.26 8.82 -15.61
CA GLN A 27 -2.47 9.61 -15.82
C GLN A 27 -3.06 10.10 -14.50
N THR A 28 -3.21 9.20 -13.51
CA THR A 28 -3.69 9.59 -12.17
C THR A 28 -2.77 10.60 -11.50
N ARG A 29 -1.45 10.43 -11.60
CA ARG A 29 -0.47 11.39 -11.07
C ARG A 29 -0.66 12.77 -11.69
N LYS A 30 -0.77 12.83 -13.02
CA LYS A 30 -1.00 14.09 -13.74
C LYS A 30 -2.29 14.79 -13.29
N LEU A 31 -3.38 14.03 -13.13
CA LEU A 31 -4.67 14.59 -12.66
C LEU A 31 -4.56 15.14 -11.23
N VAL A 32 -3.79 14.48 -10.37
CA VAL A 32 -3.52 14.95 -9.01
C VAL A 32 -2.68 16.22 -9.02
N ASP A 33 -1.62 16.28 -9.83
CA ASP A 33 -0.72 17.43 -9.93
C ASP A 33 -1.38 18.66 -10.58
N GLU A 34 -2.31 18.47 -11.53
CA GLU A 34 -3.04 19.56 -12.20
C GLU A 34 -4.24 20.08 -11.39
N SER A 35 -4.69 19.34 -10.39
CA SER A 35 -5.80 19.77 -9.53
C SER A 35 -5.29 20.74 -8.45
N PRO A 36 -5.95 21.89 -8.24
CA PRO A 36 -5.61 22.77 -7.12
C PRO A 36 -6.01 22.17 -5.75
N GLU A 37 -7.01 21.28 -5.74
CA GLU A 37 -7.49 20.56 -4.55
C GLU A 37 -7.79 19.09 -4.94
N PRO A 38 -6.77 18.25 -5.12
CA PRO A 38 -6.97 16.84 -5.45
C PRO A 38 -7.69 16.11 -4.31
N ASP A 39 -8.74 15.38 -4.65
CA ASP A 39 -9.57 14.67 -3.67
C ASP A 39 -8.88 13.42 -3.09
N LEU A 40 -9.38 12.96 -1.94
CA LEU A 40 -8.86 11.79 -1.24
C LEU A 40 -8.94 10.51 -2.10
N VAL A 41 -9.92 10.41 -2.99
CA VAL A 41 -10.10 9.25 -3.86
C VAL A 41 -8.95 9.15 -4.86
N SER A 42 -8.56 10.27 -5.46
CA SER A 42 -7.46 10.34 -6.43
C SER A 42 -6.12 9.99 -5.78
N TRP A 43 -5.85 10.50 -4.58
CA TRP A 43 -4.65 10.15 -3.83
C TRP A 43 -4.62 8.69 -3.39
N SER A 44 -5.72 8.18 -2.84
CA SER A 44 -5.78 6.78 -2.39
C SER A 44 -5.64 5.79 -3.55
N ALA A 45 -6.19 6.12 -4.73
CA ALA A 45 -5.99 5.39 -5.98
C ALA A 45 -4.53 5.45 -6.45
N LEU A 46 -3.89 6.63 -6.41
CA LEU A 46 -2.50 6.81 -6.81
C LEU A 46 -1.55 6.00 -5.93
N ILE A 47 -1.68 6.11 -4.60
CA ILE A 47 -0.85 5.40 -3.62
C ILE A 47 -1.03 3.88 -3.77
N SER A 48 -2.27 3.42 -3.92
CA SER A 48 -2.55 1.99 -4.12
C SER A 48 -2.01 1.48 -5.45
N GLY A 49 -2.12 2.28 -6.52
CA GLY A 49 -1.56 1.98 -7.83
C GLY A 49 -0.05 1.78 -7.77
N TYR A 50 0.67 2.71 -7.14
CA TYR A 50 2.12 2.56 -6.94
C TYR A 50 2.46 1.32 -6.12
N ALA A 51 1.79 1.10 -4.98
CA ALA A 51 2.08 -0.01 -4.09
C ALA A 51 1.85 -1.39 -4.75
N GLN A 52 0.78 -1.53 -5.53
CA GLN A 52 0.44 -2.79 -6.22
C GLN A 52 1.38 -3.11 -7.40
N ASN A 53 2.02 -2.11 -7.99
CA ASN A 53 2.87 -2.27 -9.16
C ASN A 53 4.38 -2.23 -8.84
N GLY A 54 4.75 -2.38 -7.56
CA GLY A 54 6.14 -2.48 -7.13
C GLY A 54 6.86 -1.14 -6.98
N PHE A 55 6.16 -0.01 -7.15
CA PHE A 55 6.68 1.35 -6.99
C PHE A 55 6.56 1.80 -5.53
N ALA A 56 7.13 1.03 -4.61
CA ALA A 56 6.95 1.24 -3.17
C ALA A 56 7.43 2.63 -2.70
N ARG A 57 8.53 3.15 -3.27
CA ARG A 57 9.04 4.49 -2.92
C ARG A 57 8.10 5.60 -3.37
N ASP A 58 7.54 5.47 -4.57
CA ASP A 58 6.56 6.43 -5.10
C ASP A 58 5.26 6.41 -4.30
N ALA A 59 4.81 5.24 -3.84
CA ALA A 59 3.67 5.12 -2.93
C ALA A 59 3.91 5.87 -1.61
N ILE A 60 5.12 5.75 -1.05
CA ILE A 60 5.53 6.46 0.17
C ILE A 60 5.58 7.97 -0.06
N TRP A 61 6.15 8.42 -1.18
CA TRP A 61 6.20 9.85 -1.50
C TRP A 61 4.82 10.44 -1.73
N ALA A 62 3.94 9.75 -2.46
CA ALA A 62 2.57 10.18 -2.65
C ALA A 62 1.80 10.25 -1.32
N PHE A 63 2.03 9.30 -0.41
CA PHE A 63 1.48 9.36 0.95
C PHE A 63 1.97 10.59 1.72
N HIS A 64 3.27 10.89 1.67
CA HIS A 64 3.84 12.05 2.34
C HIS A 64 3.26 13.35 1.80
N GLU A 65 3.11 13.47 0.48
CA GLU A 65 2.52 14.63 -0.19
C GLU A 65 1.04 14.81 0.22
N MET A 66 0.25 13.73 0.18
CA MET A 66 -1.12 13.72 0.66
C MET A 66 -1.22 14.19 2.12
N HIS A 67 -0.31 13.72 2.98
CA HIS A 67 -0.30 14.10 4.40
C HIS A 67 0.10 15.56 4.62
N LEU A 68 1.06 16.09 3.86
CA LEU A 68 1.45 17.51 3.90
C LEU A 68 0.33 18.45 3.48
N LEU A 69 -0.55 18.01 2.58
CA LEU A 69 -1.77 18.74 2.19
C LEU A 69 -2.86 18.71 3.28
N GLY A 70 -2.62 18.03 4.40
CA GLY A 70 -3.58 17.92 5.50
C GLY A 70 -4.75 16.97 5.23
N LEU A 71 -4.66 16.16 4.17
CA LEU A 71 -5.70 15.19 3.82
C LEU A 71 -5.65 14.00 4.76
N LYS A 72 -6.80 13.63 5.33
CA LYS A 72 -6.91 12.45 6.19
C LYS A 72 -6.86 11.17 5.36
N CYS A 73 -5.99 10.26 5.78
CA CYS A 73 -5.94 8.91 5.22
C CYS A 73 -7.24 8.14 5.52
N ASN A 74 -7.53 7.16 4.67
CA ASN A 74 -8.65 6.23 4.84
C ASN A 74 -8.17 4.77 4.92
N GLU A 75 -9.10 3.86 5.11
CA GLU A 75 -8.90 2.41 5.20
C GLU A 75 -8.18 1.80 3.98
N PHE A 76 -8.20 2.46 2.82
CA PHE A 76 -7.51 2.00 1.61
C PHE A 76 -6.07 2.51 1.52
N THR A 77 -5.79 3.66 2.11
CA THR A 77 -4.47 4.30 2.03
C THR A 77 -3.46 3.59 2.93
N PHE A 78 -3.86 3.27 4.17
CA PHE A 78 -2.96 2.67 5.16
C PHE A 78 -2.39 1.31 4.73
N PRO A 79 -3.19 0.33 4.26
CA PRO A 79 -2.65 -0.95 3.80
C PRO A 79 -1.60 -0.79 2.70
N SER A 80 -1.84 0.13 1.76
CA SER A 80 -0.96 0.39 0.62
C SER A 80 0.39 0.96 1.07
N VAL A 81 0.40 2.00 1.92
CA VAL A 81 1.66 2.58 2.40
C VAL A 81 2.39 1.66 3.39
N LEU A 82 1.68 0.91 4.24
CA LEU A 82 2.29 -0.06 5.17
C LEU A 82 2.99 -1.19 4.40
N LYS A 83 2.35 -1.71 3.34
CA LYS A 83 2.98 -2.70 2.43
C LYS A 83 4.20 -2.12 1.72
N ALA A 84 4.14 -0.85 1.30
CA ALA A 84 5.29 -0.17 0.71
C ALA A 84 6.47 -0.06 1.71
N CYS A 85 6.20 0.33 2.97
CA CYS A 85 7.20 0.34 4.04
C CYS A 85 7.78 -1.06 4.30
N ALA A 86 6.93 -2.09 4.28
CA ALA A 86 7.34 -3.48 4.46
C ALA A 86 8.25 -3.96 3.30
N PHE A 87 7.97 -3.51 2.07
CA PHE A 87 8.78 -3.82 0.90
C PHE A 87 10.14 -3.12 0.93
N THR A 88 10.20 -1.86 1.36
CA THR A 88 11.45 -1.10 1.51
C THR A 88 12.21 -1.42 2.80
N LYS A 89 11.61 -2.22 3.71
CA LYS A 89 12.10 -2.48 5.07
C LYS A 89 12.32 -1.21 5.90
N ASP A 90 11.54 -0.17 5.62
CA ASP A 90 11.58 1.09 6.36
C ASP A 90 10.70 1.00 7.61
N LEU A 91 11.27 0.43 8.67
CA LEU A 91 10.56 0.24 9.94
C LEU A 91 10.21 1.58 10.61
N GLU A 92 11.06 2.59 10.47
CA GLU A 92 10.87 3.86 11.16
C GLU A 92 9.69 4.62 10.57
N LEU A 93 9.61 4.70 9.24
CA LEU A 93 8.42 5.23 8.58
C LEU A 93 7.19 4.38 8.89
N GLY A 94 7.33 3.05 8.87
CA GLY A 94 6.23 2.14 9.20
C GLY A 94 5.64 2.38 10.59
N ARG A 95 6.47 2.73 11.59
CA ARG A 95 6.02 3.11 12.94
C ARG A 95 5.31 4.45 12.97
N GLN A 96 5.78 5.43 12.20
CA GLN A 96 5.09 6.72 12.06
C GLN A 96 3.70 6.52 11.46
N VAL A 97 3.60 5.74 10.38
CA VAL A 97 2.32 5.38 9.76
C VAL A 97 1.43 4.62 10.76
N HIS A 98 1.97 3.68 11.53
CA HIS A 98 1.22 2.99 12.59
C HIS A 98 0.66 3.97 13.64
N GLY A 99 1.44 4.97 14.05
CA GLY A 99 0.93 6.04 14.93
C GLY A 99 -0.23 6.82 14.30
N ILE A 100 -0.14 7.12 13.01
CA ILE A 100 -1.22 7.80 12.26
C ILE A 100 -2.47 6.92 12.19
N VAL A 101 -2.34 5.60 12.01
CA VAL A 101 -3.45 4.63 12.05
C VAL A 101 -4.22 4.74 13.38
N VAL A 102 -3.51 4.68 14.51
CA VAL A 102 -4.14 4.75 15.85
C VAL A 102 -4.81 6.10 16.06
N VAL A 103 -4.16 7.20 15.69
CA VAL A 103 -4.73 8.55 15.84
C VAL A 103 -5.99 8.75 15.01
N ASN A 104 -6.12 8.05 13.87
CA ASN A 104 -7.30 8.13 13.02
C ASN A 104 -8.36 7.06 13.33
N GLY A 105 -8.14 6.18 14.33
CA GLY A 105 -9.12 5.17 14.75
C GLY A 105 -9.22 3.94 13.85
N PHE A 106 -8.16 3.62 13.10
CA PHE A 106 -8.12 2.48 12.17
C PHE A 106 -7.37 1.27 12.74
N GLU A 107 -7.00 1.27 14.02
CA GLU A 107 -6.26 0.18 14.67
C GLU A 107 -7.06 -1.13 14.76
N SER A 108 -8.40 -1.04 14.71
CA SER A 108 -9.29 -2.21 14.72
C SER A 108 -9.73 -2.64 13.30
N ASP A 109 -9.27 -1.96 12.25
CA ASP A 109 -9.56 -2.34 10.87
C ASP A 109 -8.76 -3.58 10.47
N GLU A 110 -9.43 -4.60 9.94
CA GLU A 110 -8.84 -5.89 9.59
C GLU A 110 -7.75 -5.78 8.51
N TYR A 111 -7.97 -4.96 7.48
CA TYR A 111 -7.03 -4.79 6.37
C TYR A 111 -5.78 -4.02 6.81
N VAL A 112 -5.97 -3.03 7.68
CA VAL A 112 -4.89 -2.26 8.29
C VAL A 112 -4.09 -3.15 9.24
N GLY A 113 -4.75 -3.89 10.14
CA GLY A 113 -4.13 -4.85 11.06
C GLY A 113 -3.27 -5.87 10.34
N ASN A 114 -3.80 -6.52 9.31
CA ASN A 114 -3.05 -7.46 8.47
C ASN A 114 -1.81 -6.82 7.83
N SER A 115 -1.91 -5.57 7.38
CA SER A 115 -0.78 -4.85 6.77
C SER A 115 0.28 -4.45 7.80
N LEU A 116 -0.12 -4.16 9.04
CA LEU A 116 0.80 -3.94 10.16
C LEU A 116 1.56 -5.22 10.51
N VAL A 117 0.88 -6.37 10.59
CA VAL A 117 1.53 -7.68 10.79
C VAL A 117 2.60 -7.92 9.73
N VAL A 118 2.27 -7.71 8.46
CA VAL A 118 3.23 -7.84 7.35
C VAL A 118 4.41 -6.88 7.49
N LEU A 119 4.17 -5.62 7.84
CA LEU A 119 5.21 -4.61 8.07
C LEU A 119 6.21 -5.08 9.14
N TYR A 120 5.72 -5.37 10.34
CA TYR A 120 6.59 -5.74 11.46
C TYR A 120 7.31 -7.07 11.20
N SER A 121 6.64 -8.04 10.57
CA SER A 121 7.26 -9.29 10.12
C SER A 121 8.41 -9.06 9.13
N LYS A 122 8.18 -8.31 8.04
CA LYS A 122 9.20 -8.05 7.02
C LYS A 122 10.38 -7.21 7.52
N CYS A 123 10.15 -6.39 8.56
CA CYS A 123 11.18 -5.62 9.24
C CYS A 123 11.88 -6.38 10.38
N GLY A 124 11.59 -7.67 10.57
CA GLY A 124 12.24 -8.52 11.58
C GLY A 124 11.77 -8.28 13.02
N LYS A 125 10.65 -7.59 13.22
CA LYS A 125 10.03 -7.34 14.53
C LYS A 125 8.94 -8.38 14.80
N PHE A 126 9.34 -9.64 14.91
CA PHE A 126 8.42 -10.78 15.06
C PHE A 126 7.58 -10.72 16.33
N GLY A 127 8.12 -10.17 17.43
CA GLY A 127 7.37 -10.01 18.68
C GLY A 127 6.19 -9.04 18.51
N ASP A 128 6.44 -7.89 17.90
CA ASP A 128 5.40 -6.89 17.61
C ASP A 128 4.38 -7.43 16.60
N SER A 129 4.87 -8.10 15.55
CA SER A 129 4.02 -8.75 14.56
C SER A 129 3.10 -9.82 15.15
N ARG A 130 3.59 -10.60 16.11
CA ARG A 130 2.80 -11.64 16.78
C ARG A 130 1.70 -11.04 17.64
N ARG A 131 2.02 -10.00 18.42
CA ARG A 131 1.03 -9.28 19.23
C ARG A 131 -0.10 -8.73 18.38
N LEU A 132 0.26 -8.02 17.30
CA LEU A 132 -0.73 -7.50 16.35
C LEU A 132 -1.58 -8.61 15.73
N PHE A 133 -0.99 -9.77 15.42
CA PHE A 133 -1.74 -10.90 14.88
C PHE A 133 -2.73 -11.49 15.90
N GLU A 134 -2.34 -11.55 17.17
CA GLU A 134 -3.20 -12.03 18.27
C GLU A 134 -4.33 -11.04 18.61
N ASP A 135 -4.10 -9.74 18.37
CA ASP A 135 -5.09 -8.67 18.57
C ASP A 135 -6.14 -8.59 17.45
N ILE A 136 -5.88 -9.18 16.27
CA ILE A 136 -6.87 -9.25 15.19
C ILE A 136 -7.99 -10.21 15.65
N PRO A 137 -9.24 -9.74 15.81
CA PRO A 137 -10.35 -10.59 16.24
C PRO A 137 -10.48 -11.81 15.33
N GLU A 138 -10.59 -13.01 15.90
CA GLU A 138 -10.79 -14.24 15.11
C GLU A 138 -11.99 -14.09 14.16
N ARG A 139 -11.74 -14.12 12.83
CA ARG A 139 -12.51 -14.70 11.70
C ARG A 139 -12.02 -14.07 10.38
N SER A 140 -11.49 -14.80 9.40
CA SER A 140 -12.19 -15.78 8.55
C SER A 140 -11.33 -17.01 8.26
N VAL A 141 -11.99 -18.17 8.27
CA VAL A 141 -11.53 -19.44 7.66
C VAL A 141 -11.43 -19.27 6.14
#